data_AF-A0AAU3ERD8-F1
#
_entry.id   AF-A0AAU3ERD8-F1
#
_cell.length_a   1.000
_cell.length_b   1.000
_cell.length_c   1.000
_cell.angle_alpha   90.00
_cell.angle_beta   90.00
_cell.angle_gamma   90.00
#
_symmetry.space_group_name_H-M   'P 1'
#
loop_
_entity.id
_entity.type
_entity.pdbx_description
1 polymer ?
#
loop_
_entity_poly.entity_id
_entity_poly.type
_entity_poly.pdbx_seq_one_letter_code
_entity_poly.pdbx_strand_id
1 'polypeptide(L)' 'MLCRMCGRPLTGLASRRTGLGPACDAKLHPAGPDIRTRRHGVDQDPIPGLDGTSSGDARGDG' A
#
# COMPACT_ATOMS: atom_id res chain seq x y z
N MET A 1 -6.62 24.67 0.71
CA MET A 1 -5.68 23.54 0.56
C MET A 1 -5.63 23.15 -0.91
N LEU A 2 -4.43 22.96 -1.46
CA LEU A 2 -4.22 22.67 -2.89
C LEU A 2 -3.73 21.22 -3.08
N CYS A 3 -3.99 20.67 -4.27
CA CYS A 3 -3.48 19.36 -4.65
C CYS A 3 -1.96 19.39 -4.81
N ARG A 4 -1.24 18.47 -4.15
CA ARG A 4 0.23 18.37 -4.25
C ARG A 4 0.74 17.95 -5.63
N MET A 5 -0.12 17.40 -6.48
CA MET A 5 0.24 16.95 -7.84
C MET A 5 -0.01 18.02 -8.91
N CYS A 6 -1.09 18.81 -8.80
CA CYS A 6 -1.53 19.71 -9.87
C CYS A 6 -1.84 21.14 -9.43
N GLY A 7 -1.70 21.47 -8.13
CA GLY A 7 -1.93 22.81 -7.59
C GLY A 7 -3.39 23.28 -7.55
N ARG A 8 -4.36 22.48 -8.03
CA ARG A 8 -5.78 22.88 -8.02
C ARG A 8 -6.41 22.86 -6.62
N PRO A 9 -7.42 23.70 -6.34
CA PRO A 9 -8.14 23.69 -5.06
C PRO A 9 -8.79 22.34 -4.76
N LEU A 10 -8.68 21.89 -3.50
CA LEU A 10 -9.33 20.67 -3.02
C LEU A 10 -10.74 20.97 -2.52
N THR A 11 -11.74 20.35 -3.13
CA THR A 11 -13.16 20.59 -2.84
C THR A 11 -13.67 19.69 -1.69
N GLY A 12 -13.35 18.40 -1.70
CA GLY A 12 -13.83 17.41 -0.72
C GLY A 12 -12.95 17.23 0.51
N LEU A 13 -13.54 16.75 1.61
CA LEU A 13 -12.81 16.43 2.85
C LEU A 13 -11.80 15.29 2.64
N ALA A 14 -12.18 14.24 1.91
CA ALA A 14 -11.27 13.14 1.57
C ALA A 14 -10.03 13.64 0.83
N SER A 15 -10.24 14.50 -0.18
CA SER A 15 -9.16 15.13 -0.94
C SER A 15 -8.23 15.97 -0.07
N ARG A 16 -8.77 16.69 0.92
CA ARG A 16 -7.96 17.46 1.90
C ARG A 16 -7.13 16.54 2.80
N ARG A 17 -7.67 15.40 3.23
CA ARG A 17 -6.93 14.43 4.08
C ARG A 17 -5.76 13.80 3.35
N THR A 18 -5.91 13.48 2.06
CA THR A 18 -4.85 12.85 1.25
C THR A 18 -3.93 13.87 0.56
N GLY A 19 -4.32 15.15 0.53
CA GLY A 19 -3.63 16.22 -0.20
C GLY A 19 -3.73 16.10 -1.72
N LEU A 20 -4.66 15.28 -2.23
CA LEU A 20 -4.80 14.96 -3.65
C LEU A 20 -6.22 15.22 -4.13
N GLY A 21 -6.34 15.90 -5.28
CA GLY A 21 -7.63 16.05 -5.96
C GLY A 21 -8.09 14.71 -6.56
N PRO A 22 -9.41 14.50 -6.75
CA PRO A 22 -9.95 13.19 -7.15
C PRO A 22 -9.35 12.66 -8.45
N ALA A 23 -9.11 13.53 -9.43
CA ALA A 23 -8.46 13.14 -10.69
C ALA A 23 -6.98 12.77 -10.54
N CYS A 24 -6.27 13.35 -9.57
CA CYS A 24 -4.87 13.02 -9.29
C CYS A 24 -4.76 11.76 -8.41
N ASP A 25 -5.70 11.57 -7.50
CA ASP A 25 -5.77 10.41 -6.63
C ASP A 25 -6.08 9.14 -7.43
N ALA A 26 -7.07 9.18 -8.34
CA ALA A 26 -7.40 8.05 -9.22
C ALA A 26 -6.26 7.61 -10.15
N LYS A 27 -5.29 8.50 -10.44
CA LYS A 27 -4.09 8.15 -11.21
C LYS A 27 -3.08 7.34 -10.39
N LEU A 28 -3.00 7.59 -9.09
CA LEU A 28 -2.08 6.92 -8.18
C LEU A 28 -2.71 5.67 -7.55
N HIS A 29 -4.01 5.73 -7.32
CA HIS A 29 -4.83 4.67 -6.74
C HIS A 29 -5.97 4.37 -7.71
N PRO A 30 -5.68 3.68 -8.83
CA PRO A 30 -6.74 3.21 -9.70
C PRO A 30 -7.67 2.33 -8.88
N ALA A 31 -8.98 2.49 -9.09
CA ALA A 31 -9.95 1.60 -8.48
C ALA A 31 -9.55 0.17 -8.83
N GLY A 32 -9.42 -0.67 -7.79
CA GLY A 32 -9.11 -2.08 -7.99
C GLY A 32 -10.10 -2.64 -9.01
N PRO A 33 -9.63 -3.47 -9.95
CA PRO A 33 -10.53 -4.04 -10.93
C PRO A 33 -11.62 -4.81 -10.19
N ASP A 34 -12.87 -4.76 -10.68
CA ASP A 34 -13.98 -5.58 -10.16
C ASP A 34 -13.79 -7.05 -10.57
N ILE A 35 -12.62 -7.58 -10.23
CA ILE A 35 -12.22 -8.96 -10.40
C ILE A 35 -12.54 -9.61 -9.08
N ARG A 36 -13.51 -10.52 -9.09
CA ARG A 36 -13.59 -11.53 -8.04
C ARG A 36 -12.26 -12.27 -8.03
N THR A 37 -11.45 -12.02 -7.02
CA THR A 37 -10.17 -12.70 -6.83
C THR A 37 -10.48 -14.17 -6.53
N ARG A 38 -10.59 -14.99 -7.59
CA ARG A 38 -10.49 -16.43 -7.43
C ARG A 38 -9.08 -16.67 -6.91
N ARG A 39 -8.95 -17.09 -5.64
CA ARG A 39 -7.65 -17.37 -5.02
C ARG A 39 -6.97 -18.47 -5.83
N HIS A 40 -6.10 -18.08 -6.75
CA HIS A 40 -5.26 -19.04 -7.45
C HIS A 40 -4.17 -19.43 -6.46
N GLY A 41 -4.08 -20.73 -6.15
CA GLY A 41 -2.98 -21.28 -5.36
C GLY A 41 -1.72 -21.25 -6.22
N VAL A 42 -1.11 -20.07 -6.35
CA VAL A 42 0.20 -19.92 -6.95
C VAL A 42 1.23 -20.27 -5.88
N ASP A 43 2.09 -21.24 -6.20
CA ASP A 43 3.27 -21.58 -5.42
C ASP A 43 4.30 -20.47 -5.63
N GLN A 44 4.60 -19.72 -4.57
CA GLN A 44 5.53 -18.60 -4.62
C GLN A 44 6.90 -19.10 -4.18
N ASP A 45 7.91 -18.91 -5.02
CA ASP A 45 9.28 -19.23 -4.65
C ASP A 45 9.70 -18.40 -3.42
N PRO A 46 10.40 -19.00 -2.46
CA PRO A 46 10.90 -18.28 -1.30
C PRO A 46 11.89 -17.20 -1.75
N ILE A 47 11.75 -15.99 -1.19
CA ILE A 47 12.72 -14.92 -1.45
C ILE A 47 14.04 -15.30 -0.75
N PRO A 48 15.17 -15.37 -1.49
CA PRO A 48 16.45 -15.74 -0.90
C PRO A 48 16.85 -14.80 0.25
N GLY A 49 17.20 -15.37 1.41
CA GLY A 49 17.62 -14.63 2.61
C GLY A 49 16.48 -14.14 3.52
N LEU A 50 15.23 -14.52 3.23
CA LEU A 50 14.05 -14.25 4.08
C LEU A 50 13.53 -15.53 4.77
N ASP A 51 14.39 -16.50 5.04
CA ASP A 51 14.06 -17.79 5.64
C ASP A 51 13.82 -17.68 7.16
N GLY A 52 12.88 -16.84 7.58
CA GLY A 52 12.14 -16.96 8.85
C GLY A 52 12.92 -16.93 10.18
N THR A 53 14.25 -16.91 10.19
CA THR A 53 15.03 -16.85 11.43
C THR A 53 15.37 -15.40 11.74
N SER A 54 14.35 -14.61 12.09
CA SER A 54 14.59 -13.39 12.86
C SER A 54 15.16 -13.80 14.21
N SER A 55 16.49 -13.80 14.31
CA SER A 55 17.24 -13.93 15.56
C SER A 55 16.66 -13.02 16.63
N GLY A 56 16.04 -13.62 17.64
CA GLY A 56 15.31 -12.88 18.65
C GLY A 56 15.11 -13.63 19.96
N ASP A 57 15.96 -14.59 20.33
CA ASP A 57 15.94 -15.19 21.67
C ASP A 57 17.34 -15.58 22.14
N ALA A 58 17.99 -14.68 22.87
CA ALA A 58 19.10 -15.00 23.75
C ALA A 58 18.90 -14.27 25.09
N ARG A 59 18.00 -14.80 25.91
CA ARG A 59 18.11 -14.70 27.38
C ARG A 59 18.19 -16.12 27.91
N GLY A 60 19.41 -16.58 28.17
CA GLY A 60 19.71 -17.79 28.91
C GLY A 60 20.64 -17.41 30.06
N ASP A 61 20.07 -17.37 31.27
CA ASP A 61 20.76 -17.42 32.56
C ASP A 61 21.64 -18.68 32.64
N GLY A 62 22.85 -18.53 33.19
CA GLY A 62 23.78 -19.62 33.50
C GLY A 62 25.11 -19.11 34.04
#